data_AF-A0A289ISU8-F1
#
_entry.id   AF-A0A289ISU8-F1
#
_cell.length_a   1.000
_cell.length_b   1.000
_cell.length_c   1.000
_cell.angle_alpha   90.00
_cell.angle_beta   90.00
_cell.angle_gamma   90.00
#
_symmetry.space_group_name_H-M   'P 1'
#
loop_
_entity.id
_entity.type
_entity.pdbx_description
1 polymer ?
#
loop_
_entity_poly.entity_id
_entity_poly.type
_entity_poly.pdbx_seq_one_letter_code
_entity_poly.pdbx_strand_id
1 'polypeptide(L)'
;GGAGVGKTVLIQELINNVAKAHGGYSVFTGVGERTREGNDLYHEMIETGVINLEGDSKVALVFGQMNEPPGARARVALTGLTIAEYFRDEEGQDVLLFIDNIFRFTQAGSETSALLGRIPSAVGYQPTLATDMGVMQERITTTKKGSITSVQAVYVPADDLTDPAPATTFAHLDATTVLSRGIAELGIYPAVDPLDSK
;
A
#
# COMPACT_ATOMS: atom_id res chain seq x y z
N GLY A 1 -10.56 1.30 5.21
CA GLY A 1 -10.92 2.40 6.15
C GLY A 1 -11.02 3.74 5.44
N GLY A 2 -11.91 4.64 5.89
CA GLY A 2 -12.19 5.95 5.28
C GLY A 2 -11.12 7.04 5.53
N ALA A 3 -11.33 8.27 5.04
CA ALA A 3 -10.43 9.40 5.32
C ALA A 3 -10.51 9.85 6.79
N GLY A 4 -9.38 10.22 7.40
CA GLY A 4 -9.34 10.78 8.76
C GLY A 4 -9.30 9.78 9.93
N VAL A 5 -9.22 8.48 9.66
CA VAL A 5 -9.24 7.42 10.70
C VAL A 5 -7.84 6.99 11.21
N GLY A 6 -6.79 7.76 10.90
CA GLY A 6 -5.42 7.47 11.37
C GLY A 6 -4.63 6.42 10.56
N LYS A 7 -4.97 6.19 9.28
CA LYS A 7 -4.24 5.23 8.41
C LYS A 7 -2.73 5.49 8.35
N THR A 8 -2.35 6.72 8.04
CA THR A 8 -0.93 7.11 7.86
C THR A 8 -0.14 6.95 9.15
N VAL A 9 -0.72 7.38 10.28
CA VAL A 9 -0.10 7.24 11.62
C VAL A 9 0.10 5.77 11.98
N LEU A 10 -0.89 4.90 11.71
CA LEU A 10 -0.74 3.47 11.93
C LEU A 10 0.38 2.88 11.06
N ILE A 11 0.47 3.26 9.79
CA ILE A 11 1.53 2.81 8.88
C ILE A 11 2.91 3.24 9.40
N GLN A 12 3.06 4.51 9.80
CA GLN A 12 4.32 5.03 10.34
C GLN A 12 4.74 4.29 11.60
N GLU A 13 3.80 4.04 12.51
CA GLU A 13 4.11 3.34 13.75
C GLU A 13 4.45 1.86 13.52
N LEU A 14 3.86 1.22 12.49
CA LEU A 14 4.27 -0.10 12.04
C LEU A 14 5.70 -0.08 11.48
N ILE A 15 6.05 0.89 10.64
CA ILE A 15 7.43 1.05 10.12
C ILE A 15 8.41 1.23 11.27
N ASN A 16 8.11 2.13 12.20
CA ASN A 16 8.95 2.45 13.35
C ASN A 16 9.16 1.24 14.27
N ASN A 17 8.09 0.53 14.63
CA ASN A 17 8.17 -0.62 15.52
C ASN A 17 8.89 -1.80 14.86
N VAL A 18 8.63 -2.06 13.58
CA VAL A 18 9.32 -3.14 12.90
C VAL A 18 10.78 -2.78 12.66
N ALA A 19 11.11 -1.59 12.18
CA ALA A 19 12.51 -1.18 12.01
C ALA A 19 13.35 -1.24 13.32
N LYS A 20 12.70 -1.02 14.48
CA LYS A 20 13.35 -1.13 15.80
C LYS A 20 13.43 -2.57 16.34
N ALA A 21 12.39 -3.37 16.14
CA ALA A 21 12.28 -4.71 16.74
C ALA A 21 12.80 -5.83 15.83
N HIS A 22 12.57 -5.73 14.52
CA HIS A 22 13.01 -6.64 13.49
C HIS A 22 13.98 -5.89 12.58
N GLY A 23 15.27 -6.23 12.60
CA GLY A 23 16.31 -5.50 11.84
C GLY A 23 16.17 -5.51 10.30
N GLY A 24 15.00 -5.83 9.75
CA GLY A 24 14.67 -5.82 8.34
C GLY A 24 14.39 -4.42 7.78
N TYR A 25 14.43 -4.32 6.46
CA TYR A 25 14.17 -3.08 5.74
C TYR A 25 12.68 -2.94 5.41
N SER A 26 12.25 -1.69 5.25
CA SER A 26 10.89 -1.36 4.80
C SER A 26 10.93 -0.69 3.43
N VAL A 27 9.90 -0.91 2.62
CA VAL A 27 9.67 -0.21 1.36
C VAL A 27 8.29 0.41 1.42
N PHE A 28 8.19 1.73 1.30
CA PHE A 28 6.94 2.44 1.19
C PHE A 28 6.66 2.81 -0.27
N THR A 29 5.48 2.46 -0.75
CA THR A 29 5.05 2.71 -2.12
C THR A 29 3.79 3.57 -2.14
N GLY A 30 3.98 4.85 -2.43
CA GLY A 30 2.91 5.83 -2.57
C GLY A 30 2.31 5.80 -3.98
N VAL A 31 1.30 4.97 -4.19
CA VAL A 31 0.53 4.83 -5.43
C VAL A 31 -0.59 5.88 -5.49
N GLY A 32 -0.44 6.86 -6.36
CA GLY A 32 -1.41 7.95 -6.50
C GLY A 32 -1.56 8.76 -5.21
N GLU A 33 -0.46 8.94 -4.49
CA GLU A 33 -0.42 9.71 -3.25
C GLU A 33 -0.41 11.22 -3.50
N ARG A 34 -0.92 11.98 -2.53
CA ARG A 34 -0.81 13.45 -2.60
C ARG A 34 0.64 13.84 -2.34
N THR A 35 1.18 14.73 -3.17
CA THR A 35 2.55 15.28 -3.00
C THR A 35 2.78 15.84 -1.60
N ARG A 36 1.77 16.52 -1.02
CA ARG A 36 1.84 17.03 0.36
C ARG A 36 1.98 15.90 1.38
N GLU A 37 1.17 14.85 1.28
CA GLU A 37 1.19 13.72 2.23
C GLU A 37 2.52 12.95 2.14
N GLY A 38 3.06 12.77 0.92
CA GLY A 38 4.40 12.18 0.74
C GLY A 38 5.52 13.05 1.31
N ASN A 39 5.43 14.37 1.17
CA ASN A 39 6.40 15.31 1.76
C ASN A 39 6.36 15.28 3.29
N ASP A 40 5.16 15.34 3.87
CA ASP A 40 4.95 15.28 5.32
C ASP A 40 5.52 13.96 5.88
N LEU A 41 5.22 12.83 5.22
CA LEU A 41 5.76 11.51 5.58
C LEU A 41 7.30 11.47 5.53
N TYR A 42 7.91 12.04 4.51
CA TYR A 42 9.37 12.06 4.37
C TYR A 42 10.04 12.83 5.51
N HIS A 43 9.54 14.03 5.83
CA HIS A 43 10.08 14.82 6.94
C HIS A 43 9.86 14.14 8.28
N GLU A 44 8.69 13.55 8.51
CA GLU A 44 8.41 12.81 9.73
C GLU A 44 9.31 11.58 9.90
N MET A 45 9.63 10.88 8.80
CA MET A 45 10.58 9.76 8.84
C MET A 45 12.02 10.20 9.15
N ILE A 46 12.40 11.42 8.77
CA ILE A 46 13.68 12.02 9.16
C ILE A 46 13.66 12.35 10.66
N GLU A 47 12.60 13.01 11.14
CA GLU A 47 12.46 13.41 12.54
C GLU A 47 12.42 12.21 13.51
N THR A 48 11.78 11.12 13.10
CA THR A 48 11.70 9.87 13.87
C THR A 48 12.94 8.99 13.74
N GLY A 49 13.89 9.35 12.86
CA GLY A 49 15.15 8.64 12.65
C GLY A 49 15.04 7.34 11.84
N VAL A 50 13.90 7.10 11.18
CA VAL A 50 13.73 5.98 10.23
C VAL A 50 14.57 6.23 8.96
N ILE A 51 14.60 7.50 8.52
CA ILE A 51 15.49 8.00 7.48
C ILE A 51 16.60 8.79 8.17
N ASN A 52 17.83 8.39 7.94
CA ASN A 52 19.01 9.13 8.38
C ASN A 52 19.72 9.69 7.13
N LEU A 53 19.87 11.01 7.06
CA LEU A 53 20.52 11.69 5.93
C LEU A 53 22.05 11.56 5.94
N GLU A 54 22.64 11.27 7.11
CA GLU A 54 24.09 11.19 7.31
C GLU A 54 24.57 9.76 7.62
N GLY A 55 23.65 8.79 7.65
CA GLY A 55 23.95 7.40 8.03
C GLY A 55 22.99 6.40 7.39
N ASP A 56 22.86 5.24 8.01
CA ASP A 56 22.06 4.15 7.46
C ASP A 56 20.56 4.40 7.67
N SER A 57 19.82 4.43 6.56
CA SER A 57 18.35 4.47 6.56
C SER A 57 17.77 3.06 6.50
N LYS A 58 16.57 2.88 7.06
CA LYS A 58 15.88 1.57 7.10
C LYS A 58 14.67 1.47 6.17
N VAL A 59 14.39 2.53 5.41
CA VAL A 59 13.23 2.58 4.52
C VAL A 59 13.63 3.10 3.13
N ALA A 60 13.05 2.50 2.09
CA ALA A 60 13.04 3.04 0.73
C ALA A 60 11.67 3.65 0.43
N LEU A 61 11.63 4.88 -0.09
CA LEU A 61 10.39 5.55 -0.49
C LEU A 61 10.25 5.58 -2.01
N VAL A 62 9.14 5.08 -2.52
CA VAL A 62 8.79 5.09 -3.94
C VAL A 62 7.46 5.80 -4.12
N PHE A 63 7.47 6.97 -4.76
CA PHE A 63 6.27 7.76 -4.97
C PHE A 63 5.89 7.82 -6.44
N GLY A 64 4.60 7.63 -6.71
CA GLY A 64 3.96 7.85 -8.00
C GLY A 64 2.76 8.74 -7.74
N GLN A 65 2.97 10.05 -7.82
CA GLN A 65 2.05 11.03 -7.26
C GLN A 65 0.76 11.20 -8.09
N MET A 66 -0.29 11.80 -7.51
CA MET A 66 -1.55 12.03 -8.23
C MET A 66 -1.43 12.89 -9.49
N ASN A 67 -0.42 13.76 -9.56
CA ASN A 67 -0.14 14.60 -10.73
C ASN A 67 0.57 13.84 -11.87
N GLU A 68 1.01 12.60 -11.63
CA GLU A 68 1.63 11.76 -12.65
C GLU A 68 0.59 11.07 -13.55
N PRO A 69 0.96 10.78 -14.82
CA PRO A 69 0.06 10.08 -15.74
C PRO A 69 -0.32 8.70 -15.21
N PRO A 70 -1.50 8.17 -15.59
CA PRO A 70 -1.98 6.87 -15.10
C PRO A 70 -1.01 5.72 -15.38
N GLY A 71 -0.25 5.77 -16.49
CA GLY A 71 0.78 4.77 -16.76
C GLY A 71 1.88 4.69 -15.70
N ALA A 72 2.29 5.82 -15.13
CA ALA A 72 3.29 5.85 -14.06
C ALA A 72 2.69 5.31 -12.75
N ARG A 73 1.49 5.78 -12.38
CA ARG A 73 0.76 5.31 -11.19
C ARG A 73 0.43 3.81 -11.26
N ALA A 74 0.14 3.26 -12.44
CA ALA A 74 -0.12 1.83 -12.64
C ALA A 74 1.15 0.95 -12.57
N ARG A 75 2.34 1.55 -12.44
CA ARG A 75 3.62 0.83 -12.39
C ARG A 75 4.42 1.08 -11.12
N VAL A 76 4.17 2.17 -10.41
CA VAL A 76 4.90 2.51 -9.18
C VAL A 76 4.81 1.42 -8.11
N ALA A 77 3.65 0.76 -7.97
CA ALA A 77 3.48 -0.41 -7.08
C ALA A 77 4.48 -1.53 -7.39
N LEU A 78 4.71 -1.79 -8.69
CA LEU A 78 5.67 -2.80 -9.13
C LEU A 78 7.11 -2.37 -8.89
N THR A 79 7.42 -1.08 -8.97
CA THR A 79 8.75 -0.55 -8.65
C THR A 79 9.08 -0.79 -7.18
N GLY A 80 8.18 -0.43 -6.26
CA GLY A 80 8.37 -0.69 -4.83
C GLY A 80 8.48 -2.18 -4.52
N LEU A 81 7.64 -3.00 -5.15
CA LEU A 81 7.70 -4.45 -5.04
C LEU A 81 9.05 -5.02 -5.52
N THR A 82 9.59 -4.57 -6.66
CA THR A 82 10.89 -5.04 -7.15
C THR A 82 12.03 -4.70 -6.18
N ILE A 83 11.98 -3.53 -5.52
CA ILE A 83 12.96 -3.19 -4.47
C ILE A 83 12.81 -4.15 -3.28
N ALA A 84 11.58 -4.44 -2.85
CA ALA A 84 11.33 -5.40 -1.78
C ALA A 84 11.79 -6.82 -2.15
N GLU A 85 11.61 -7.24 -3.41
CA GLU A 85 12.08 -8.53 -3.91
C GLU A 85 13.60 -8.63 -3.91
N TYR A 86 14.34 -7.55 -4.19
CA TYR A 86 15.80 -7.57 -4.06
C TYR A 86 16.23 -7.87 -2.62
N PHE A 87 15.65 -7.19 -1.63
CA PHE A 87 15.94 -7.47 -0.21
C PHE A 87 15.52 -8.88 0.21
N ARG A 88 14.43 -9.41 -0.36
CA ARG A 88 13.98 -10.79 -0.11
C ARG A 88 14.91 -11.84 -0.73
N ASP A 89 15.25 -11.68 -2.00
CA ASP A 89 15.83 -12.75 -2.83
C ASP A 89 17.36 -12.69 -2.92
N GLU A 90 17.96 -11.49 -2.85
CA GLU A 90 19.42 -11.33 -2.89
C GLU A 90 20.00 -11.15 -1.48
N GLU A 91 19.37 -10.31 -0.65
CA GLU A 91 19.83 -10.09 0.74
C GLU A 91 19.28 -11.13 1.74
N GLY A 92 18.25 -11.89 1.35
CA GLY A 92 17.68 -12.96 2.19
C GLY A 92 16.97 -12.44 3.45
N GLN A 93 16.31 -11.29 3.36
CA GLN A 93 15.73 -10.59 4.50
C GLN A 93 14.21 -10.66 4.53
N ASP A 94 13.65 -10.43 5.72
CA ASP A 94 12.23 -10.16 5.91
C ASP A 94 11.97 -8.67 5.71
N VAL A 95 11.11 -8.36 4.74
CA VAL A 95 10.86 -7.00 4.25
C VAL A 95 9.42 -6.62 4.54
N LEU A 96 9.21 -5.40 5.03
CA LEU A 96 7.89 -4.80 5.06
C LEU A 96 7.62 -3.97 3.82
N LEU A 97 6.54 -4.28 3.11
CA LEU A 97 6.08 -3.51 1.96
C LEU A 97 4.79 -2.75 2.30
N PHE A 98 4.83 -1.42 2.26
CA PHE A 98 3.66 -0.58 2.43
C PHE A 98 3.17 -0.10 1.07
N ILE A 99 1.87 -0.28 0.79
CA ILE A 99 1.24 0.21 -0.44
C ILE A 99 0.08 1.13 -0.06
N ASP A 100 0.27 2.45 -0.22
CA ASP A 100 -0.79 3.45 -0.08
C ASP A 100 -0.98 4.14 -1.43
N ASN A 101 -2.05 3.94 -2.20
CA ASN A 101 -3.20 3.08 -1.94
C ASN A 101 -3.38 2.03 -3.02
N ILE A 102 -3.67 0.78 -2.66
CA ILE A 102 -3.85 -0.31 -3.64
C ILE A 102 -5.04 -0.04 -4.57
N PHE A 103 -6.07 0.67 -4.10
CA PHE A 103 -7.18 1.10 -4.95
C PHE A 103 -6.71 2.04 -6.07
N ARG A 104 -5.72 2.90 -5.81
CA ARG A 104 -5.17 3.82 -6.82
C ARG A 104 -4.38 3.10 -7.91
N PHE A 105 -3.80 1.93 -7.60
CA PHE A 105 -3.23 1.05 -8.61
C PHE A 105 -4.31 0.56 -9.58
N THR A 106 -5.44 0.07 -9.04
CA THR A 106 -6.60 -0.34 -9.84
C THR A 106 -7.17 0.81 -10.67
N GLN A 107 -7.33 1.99 -10.08
CA GLN A 107 -7.83 3.18 -10.77
C GLN A 107 -6.92 3.61 -11.92
N ALA A 108 -5.60 3.63 -11.70
CA ALA A 108 -4.64 3.93 -12.76
C ALA A 108 -4.68 2.88 -13.88
N GLY A 109 -4.91 1.61 -13.53
CA GLY A 109 -5.15 0.51 -14.48
C GLY A 109 -6.40 0.73 -15.34
N SER A 110 -7.52 1.15 -14.74
CA SER A 110 -8.76 1.42 -15.48
C SER A 110 -8.60 2.61 -16.44
N GLU A 111 -7.98 3.70 -15.99
CA GLU A 111 -7.65 4.86 -16.83
C GLU A 111 -6.75 4.45 -18.02
N THR A 112 -5.70 3.67 -17.77
CA THR A 112 -4.80 3.18 -18.82
C THR A 112 -5.52 2.26 -19.80
N SER A 113 -6.39 1.37 -19.31
CA SER A 113 -7.20 0.47 -20.14
C SER A 113 -8.15 1.24 -21.06
N ALA A 114 -8.77 2.31 -20.56
CA ALA A 114 -9.63 3.18 -21.35
C ALA A 114 -8.85 3.89 -22.47
N LEU A 115 -7.64 4.41 -22.17
CA LEU A 115 -6.76 5.03 -23.16
C LEU A 115 -6.30 4.05 -24.26
N LEU A 116 -6.19 2.76 -23.93
CA LEU A 116 -5.89 1.69 -24.89
C LEU A 116 -7.11 1.24 -25.71
N GLY A 117 -8.28 1.85 -25.50
CA GLY A 117 -9.51 1.52 -26.25
C GLY A 117 -10.12 0.16 -25.88
N ARG A 118 -9.77 -0.40 -24.71
CA ARG A 118 -10.36 -1.66 -24.24
C ARG A 118 -11.78 -1.39 -23.75
N ILE A 119 -12.68 -2.33 -24.04
CA ILE A 119 -14.07 -2.28 -23.55
C ILE A 119 -14.06 -2.41 -22.01
N PRO A 120 -14.70 -1.48 -21.26
CA PRO A 120 -14.76 -1.56 -19.81
C PRO A 120 -15.63 -2.74 -19.36
N SER A 121 -15.31 -3.29 -18.19
CA SER A 121 -16.06 -4.35 -17.53
C SER A 121 -17.02 -3.77 -16.47
N ALA A 122 -17.41 -4.59 -15.48
CA ALA A 122 -18.28 -4.20 -14.38
C ALA A 122 -17.83 -2.87 -13.74
N VAL A 123 -18.80 -1.97 -13.51
CA VAL A 123 -18.62 -0.68 -12.83
C VAL A 123 -17.56 0.23 -13.49
N GLY A 124 -17.11 -0.07 -14.72
CA GLY A 124 -16.15 0.75 -15.46
C GLY A 124 -14.68 0.36 -15.27
N TYR A 125 -14.38 -0.74 -14.56
CA TYR A 125 -13.01 -1.24 -14.41
C TYR A 125 -12.46 -1.89 -15.68
N GLN A 126 -11.14 -2.05 -15.75
CA GLN A 126 -10.50 -2.76 -16.84
C GLN A 126 -10.91 -4.25 -16.86
N PRO A 127 -11.05 -4.88 -18.04
CA PRO A 127 -11.35 -6.31 -18.13
C PRO A 127 -10.23 -7.20 -17.56
N THR A 128 -9.02 -6.65 -17.41
CA THR A 128 -7.84 -7.33 -16.85
C THR A 128 -7.69 -7.16 -15.34
N LEU A 129 -8.69 -6.61 -14.63
CA LEU A 129 -8.58 -6.23 -13.22
C LEU A 129 -8.00 -7.36 -12.33
N ALA A 130 -8.60 -8.54 -12.40
CA ALA A 130 -8.17 -9.70 -11.61
C ALA A 130 -6.75 -10.15 -11.97
N THR A 131 -6.39 -10.14 -13.25
CA THR A 131 -5.05 -10.53 -13.69
C THR A 131 -3.99 -9.51 -13.29
N ASP A 132 -4.26 -8.21 -13.46
CA ASP A 132 -3.33 -7.15 -13.10
C ASP A 132 -3.08 -7.12 -11.58
N MET A 133 -4.14 -7.33 -10.78
CA MET A 133 -4.03 -7.46 -9.33
C MET A 133 -3.25 -8.72 -8.95
N GLY A 134 -3.63 -9.88 -9.49
CA GLY A 134 -2.97 -11.15 -9.16
C GLY A 134 -1.48 -11.17 -9.50
N VAL A 135 -1.08 -10.66 -10.66
CA VAL A 135 0.35 -10.59 -11.04
C VAL A 135 1.18 -9.79 -10.04
N MET A 136 0.60 -8.76 -9.42
CA MET A 136 1.28 -7.98 -8.39
C MET A 136 1.21 -8.67 -7.01
N GLN A 137 0.03 -9.12 -6.60
CA GLN A 137 -0.18 -9.71 -5.26
C GLN A 137 0.57 -11.03 -5.09
N GLU A 138 0.60 -11.91 -6.09
CA GLU A 138 1.26 -13.23 -5.98
C GLU A 138 2.79 -13.13 -5.82
N ARG A 139 3.38 -11.98 -6.18
CA ARG A 139 4.79 -11.69 -5.94
C ARG A 139 5.08 -11.31 -4.48
N ILE A 140 4.07 -10.82 -3.77
CA ILE A 140 4.14 -10.50 -2.34
C ILE A 140 3.92 -11.81 -1.58
N THR A 141 5.02 -12.51 -1.32
CA THR A 141 4.95 -13.81 -0.65
C THR A 141 6.25 -14.13 0.08
N THR A 142 6.17 -15.15 0.94
CA THR A 142 7.33 -15.75 1.59
C THR A 142 7.97 -16.78 0.69
N THR A 143 9.28 -16.71 0.52
CA THR A 143 10.08 -17.68 -0.22
C THR A 143 10.99 -18.46 0.73
N LYS A 144 11.84 -19.32 0.18
CA LYS A 144 12.88 -20.02 0.97
C LYS A 144 14.03 -19.11 1.39
N LYS A 145 14.15 -17.91 0.80
CA LYS A 145 15.26 -16.98 1.03
C LYS A 145 14.92 -15.88 2.03
N GLY A 146 13.67 -15.44 2.04
CA GLY A 146 13.17 -14.38 2.91
C GLY A 146 11.66 -14.20 2.72
N SER A 147 11.10 -13.15 3.31
CA SER A 147 9.67 -12.84 3.19
C SER A 147 9.40 -11.39 2.81
N ILE A 148 8.28 -11.15 2.12
CA ILE A 148 7.68 -9.82 2.00
C ILE A 148 6.35 -9.87 2.72
N THR A 149 6.25 -9.13 3.81
CA THR A 149 4.98 -8.90 4.51
C THR A 149 4.44 -7.54 4.08
N SER A 150 3.27 -7.51 3.45
CA SER A 150 2.70 -6.26 2.95
C SER A 150 1.57 -5.71 3.83
N VAL A 151 1.59 -4.40 4.05
CA VAL A 151 0.49 -3.64 4.64
C VAL A 151 -0.07 -2.71 3.58
N GLN A 152 -1.30 -2.98 3.13
CA GLN A 152 -1.89 -2.31 1.99
C GLN A 152 -3.10 -1.50 2.43
N ALA A 153 -3.08 -0.20 2.18
CA ALA A 153 -4.24 0.63 2.41
C ALA A 153 -5.25 0.37 1.29
N VAL A 154 -6.45 -0.10 1.68
CA VAL A 154 -7.58 -0.32 0.77
C VAL A 154 -8.62 0.79 0.98
N TYR A 155 -8.82 1.61 -0.06
CA TYR A 155 -9.96 2.51 -0.13
C TYR A 155 -11.18 1.76 -0.68
N VAL A 156 -12.30 1.82 0.04
CA VAL A 156 -13.57 1.21 -0.37
C VAL A 156 -14.45 2.33 -0.94
N PRO A 157 -14.76 2.32 -2.25
CA PRO A 157 -15.58 3.35 -2.86
C PRO A 157 -17.02 3.26 -2.33
N ALA A 158 -17.57 4.39 -1.90
CA ALA A 158 -18.94 4.50 -1.38
C ALA A 158 -19.28 3.53 -0.22
N ASP A 159 -18.27 3.06 0.52
CA ASP A 159 -18.40 2.02 1.55
C ASP A 159 -19.01 0.70 1.04
N ASP A 160 -18.95 0.44 -0.28
CA ASP A 160 -19.44 -0.77 -0.92
C ASP A 160 -18.33 -1.82 -1.08
N LEU A 161 -18.34 -2.83 -0.20
CA LEU A 161 -17.40 -3.96 -0.25
C LEU A 161 -17.64 -4.90 -1.44
N THR A 162 -18.77 -4.77 -2.14
CA THR A 162 -19.10 -5.58 -3.32
C THR A 162 -18.54 -5.01 -4.62
N ASP A 163 -17.97 -3.80 -4.57
CA ASP A 163 -17.26 -3.22 -5.71
C ASP A 163 -16.12 -4.17 -6.18
N PRO A 164 -15.94 -4.37 -7.50
CA PRO A 164 -14.94 -5.29 -8.02
C PRO A 164 -13.51 -5.02 -7.53
N ALA A 165 -13.11 -3.77 -7.29
CA ALA A 165 -11.76 -3.43 -6.87
C ALA A 165 -11.43 -3.94 -5.45
N PRO A 166 -12.16 -3.56 -4.38
CA PRO A 166 -11.95 -4.14 -3.07
C PRO A 166 -12.23 -5.64 -3.05
N ALA A 167 -13.28 -6.13 -3.71
CA ALA A 167 -13.59 -7.57 -3.74
C ALA A 167 -12.44 -8.41 -4.31
N THR A 168 -11.82 -7.96 -5.40
CA THR A 168 -10.64 -8.63 -5.99
C THR A 168 -9.43 -8.51 -5.06
N THR A 169 -9.23 -7.36 -4.42
CA THR A 169 -8.09 -7.15 -3.51
C THR A 169 -8.20 -8.05 -2.28
N PHE A 170 -9.37 -8.14 -1.66
CA PHE A 170 -9.62 -8.95 -0.46
C PHE A 170 -9.38 -10.43 -0.69
N ALA A 171 -9.54 -10.93 -1.92
CA ALA A 171 -9.25 -12.33 -2.24
C ALA A 171 -7.75 -12.69 -2.08
N HIS A 172 -6.86 -11.69 -2.02
CA HIS A 172 -5.41 -11.87 -1.84
C HIS A 172 -4.90 -11.44 -0.46
N LEU A 173 -5.74 -10.93 0.45
CA LEU A 173 -5.29 -10.47 1.77
C LEU A 173 -5.46 -11.56 2.82
N ASP A 174 -4.38 -11.86 3.55
CA ASP A 174 -4.39 -12.86 4.63
C ASP A 174 -5.09 -12.36 5.90
N ALA A 175 -5.01 -11.06 6.16
CA ALA A 175 -5.62 -10.39 7.30
C ALA A 175 -6.17 -9.02 6.90
N THR A 176 -7.23 -8.59 7.58
CA THR A 176 -7.92 -7.33 7.31
C THR A 176 -8.06 -6.54 8.60
N THR A 177 -7.41 -5.37 8.66
CA THR A 177 -7.57 -4.42 9.77
C THR A 177 -8.51 -3.31 9.32
N VAL A 178 -9.71 -3.28 9.88
CA VAL A 178 -10.73 -2.29 9.54
C VAL A 178 -10.59 -1.08 10.46
N LEU A 179 -10.34 0.09 9.88
CA LEU A 179 -10.35 1.35 10.62
C LEU A 179 -11.71 2.05 10.47
N SER A 180 -12.40 2.21 11.60
CA SER A 180 -13.78 2.71 11.67
C SER A 180 -13.83 4.18 12.08
N ARG A 181 -14.67 4.96 11.38
CA ARG A 181 -14.92 6.37 11.72
C ARG A 181 -15.63 6.50 13.07
N GLY A 182 -16.61 5.64 13.35
CA GLY A 182 -17.35 5.68 14.61
C GLY A 182 -16.44 5.49 15.82
N ILE A 183 -15.40 4.66 15.71
CA ILE A 183 -14.40 4.47 16.78
C ILE A 183 -13.49 5.69 16.92
N ALA A 184 -13.05 6.28 15.80
CA ALA A 184 -12.24 7.50 15.83
C ALA A 184 -12.98 8.70 16.46
N GLU A 185 -14.29 8.82 16.22
CA GLU A 185 -15.15 9.86 16.81
C GLU A 185 -15.30 9.73 18.33
N LEU A 186 -15.08 8.53 18.88
CA LEU A 186 -15.01 8.29 20.33
C LEU A 186 -13.64 8.67 20.93
N GLY A 187 -12.69 9.13 20.11
CA GLY A 187 -11.34 9.49 20.54
C GLY A 187 -10.40 8.29 20.74
N ILE A 188 -10.75 7.10 20.25
CA ILE A 188 -9.94 5.88 20.38
C ILE A 188 -8.97 5.77 19.21
N TYR A 189 -7.66 5.70 19.52
CA TYR A 189 -6.58 5.53 18.53
C TYR A 189 -5.61 4.41 18.96
N PRO A 190 -5.24 3.47 18.07
CA PRO A 190 -5.68 3.36 16.67
C PRO A 190 -7.16 2.97 16.56
N ALA A 191 -7.87 3.53 15.57
CA ALA A 191 -9.32 3.39 15.41
C ALA A 191 -9.73 2.03 14.77
N VAL A 192 -9.14 0.94 15.26
CA VAL A 192 -9.34 -0.42 14.78
C VAL A 192 -10.69 -0.95 15.28
N ASP A 193 -11.51 -1.45 14.36
CA ASP A 193 -12.74 -2.17 14.69
C ASP A 193 -12.42 -3.63 15.05
N PRO A 194 -12.58 -4.04 16.33
CA PRO A 194 -12.19 -5.37 16.75
C PRO A 194 -13.16 -6.47 16.30
N LEU A 195 -14.37 -6.11 15.83
CA LEU A 195 -15.38 -7.08 15.39
C LEU A 195 -15.31 -7.32 13.89
N ASP A 196 -15.04 -6.26 13.12
CA ASP A 196 -14.95 -6.34 11.67
C ASP A 196 -13.54 -6.69 11.16
N SER A 197 -12.51 -6.52 11.98
CA SER A 197 -11.14 -6.95 11.64
C SER A 197 -11.00 -8.47 11.77
N LYS A 198 -10.31 -9.10 10.80
CA LYS A 198 -10.10 -10.56 10.71
C LYS A 198 -8.65 -10.90 10.46
#